data_AF-A0A6N6P5P0-F1
#
_entry.id   AF-A0A6N6P5P0-F1
#
_cell.length_a   1.000
_cell.length_b   1.000
_cell.length_c   1.000
_cell.angle_alpha   90.00
_cell.angle_beta   90.00
_cell.angle_gamma   90.00
#
_symmetry.space_group_name_H-M   'P 1'
#
loop_
_entity.id
_entity.type
_entity.pdbx_description
1 polymer ?
#
loop_
_entity_poly.entity_id
_entity_poly.type
_entity_poly.pdbx_seq_one_letter_code
_entity_poly.pdbx_strand_id
1 'polypeptide(L)'
;MPLLNEHDIKSVYPFKTQDGSGGAYLRLDAHGANLLSLYSIEKKGRGSVLAVMVNGRQVTDLVVDAPVRDGIFAIPSGLTMAEEAHLVNAFPIMGQENAPAQKKKKEPFSPVNIMLPPKASDLQGASQANPPVQ
;
A
#
# COMPACT_ATOMS: atom_id res chain seq x y z
N MET A 1 11.48 -25.66 3.05
CA MET A 1 11.19 -24.60 4.03
C MET A 1 11.56 -23.28 3.39
N PRO A 2 10.68 -22.27 3.38
CA PRO A 2 11.00 -20.94 2.89
C PRO A 2 12.04 -20.26 3.82
N LEU A 3 12.86 -19.37 3.25
CA LEU A 3 13.88 -18.61 4.01
C LEU A 3 13.24 -17.61 4.98
N LEU A 4 12.22 -16.91 4.53
CA LEU A 4 11.45 -15.91 5.28
C LEU A 4 9.97 -16.22 5.10
N ASN A 5 9.19 -15.94 6.13
CA ASN A 5 7.73 -16.04 6.11
C ASN A 5 7.07 -14.74 6.53
N GLU A 6 5.76 -14.69 6.36
CA GLU A 6 4.91 -13.58 6.78
C GLU A 6 5.06 -13.26 8.29
N HIS A 7 5.32 -14.26 9.12
CA HIS A 7 5.57 -14.09 10.56
C HIS A 7 6.83 -13.30 10.91
N ASP A 8 7.81 -13.25 10.00
CA ASP A 8 9.06 -12.52 10.21
C ASP A 8 8.93 -11.03 9.83
N ILE A 9 7.76 -10.60 9.35
CA ILE A 9 7.49 -9.22 8.92
C ILE A 9 6.96 -8.40 10.10
N LYS A 10 7.64 -7.28 10.38
CA LYS A 10 7.27 -6.32 11.41
C LYS A 10 6.37 -5.19 10.88
N SER A 11 6.72 -4.62 9.74
CA SER A 11 5.99 -3.52 9.13
C SER A 11 6.25 -3.45 7.62
N VAL A 12 5.38 -2.73 6.90
CA VAL A 12 5.44 -2.63 5.43
C VAL A 12 5.36 -1.19 4.95
N TYR A 13 5.97 -0.89 3.82
CA TYR A 13 5.80 0.38 3.12
C TYR A 13 5.47 0.10 1.66
N PRO A 14 4.18 0.17 1.26
CA PRO A 14 3.79 -0.01 -0.13
C PRO A 14 4.15 1.23 -0.97
N PHE A 15 4.49 1.02 -2.22
CA PHE A 15 4.68 2.10 -3.20
C PHE A 15 4.23 1.67 -4.59
N LYS A 16 3.97 2.64 -5.46
CA LYS A 16 3.66 2.40 -6.87
C LYS A 16 4.91 2.49 -7.71
N THR A 17 5.03 1.58 -8.66
CA THR A 17 6.09 1.57 -9.67
C THR A 17 5.66 2.31 -10.93
N GLN A 18 6.65 2.67 -11.76
CA GLN A 18 6.41 3.35 -13.04
C GLN A 18 5.57 2.49 -14.00
N ASP A 19 5.67 1.17 -13.92
CA ASP A 19 4.89 0.21 -14.71
C ASP A 19 3.43 0.03 -14.22
N GLY A 20 3.03 0.75 -13.17
CA GLY A 20 1.69 0.67 -12.57
C GLY A 20 1.48 -0.49 -11.60
N SER A 21 2.44 -1.42 -11.51
CA SER A 21 2.46 -2.47 -10.49
C SER A 21 2.82 -1.92 -9.10
N GLY A 22 2.46 -2.65 -8.04
CA GLY A 22 2.88 -2.35 -6.68
C GLY A 22 4.28 -2.87 -6.38
N GLY A 23 5.00 -2.14 -5.53
CA GLY A 23 6.18 -2.60 -4.82
C GLY A 23 5.98 -2.41 -3.32
N ALA A 24 6.83 -3.03 -2.51
CA ALA A 24 6.79 -2.88 -1.06
C ALA A 24 8.18 -3.03 -0.45
N TYR A 25 8.50 -2.17 0.52
CA TYR A 25 9.54 -2.48 1.49
C TYR A 25 8.91 -3.25 2.64
N LEU A 26 9.58 -4.30 3.11
CA LEU A 26 9.21 -5.11 4.25
C LEU A 26 10.30 -4.95 5.30
N ARG A 27 9.92 -4.54 6.50
CA ARG A 27 10.84 -4.46 7.63
C ARG A 27 10.67 -5.74 8.39
N LEU A 28 11.74 -6.50 8.49
CA LEU A 28 11.75 -7.76 9.19
C LEU A 28 11.90 -7.51 10.69
N ASP A 29 11.44 -8.47 11.49
CA ASP A 29 11.79 -8.54 12.90
C ASP A 29 13.27 -8.97 13.09
N ALA A 30 13.70 -9.12 14.34
CA ALA A 30 15.08 -9.49 14.65
C ALA A 30 15.45 -10.89 14.12
N HIS A 31 14.49 -11.81 14.07
CA HIS A 31 14.71 -13.17 13.60
C HIS A 31 14.86 -13.19 12.07
N GLY A 32 13.89 -12.61 11.35
CA GLY A 32 13.93 -12.50 9.89
C GLY A 32 15.13 -11.71 9.38
N ALA A 33 15.46 -10.59 10.02
CA ALA A 33 16.63 -9.78 9.66
C ALA A 33 17.94 -10.59 9.78
N ASN A 34 18.07 -11.41 10.83
CA ASN A 34 19.24 -12.26 11.01
C ASN A 34 19.31 -13.35 9.94
N LEU A 35 18.20 -14.03 9.65
CA LEU A 35 18.13 -15.04 8.59
C LEU A 35 18.50 -14.47 7.23
N LEU A 36 17.95 -13.30 6.88
CA LEU A 36 18.25 -12.62 5.62
C LEU A 36 19.73 -12.21 5.54
N SER A 37 20.29 -11.69 6.63
CA SER A 37 21.70 -11.31 6.72
C SER A 37 22.63 -12.51 6.51
N LEU A 38 22.40 -13.61 7.23
CA LEU A 38 23.19 -14.83 7.10
C LEU A 38 23.11 -15.41 5.68
N TYR A 39 21.89 -15.52 5.13
CA TYR A 39 21.69 -16.04 3.79
C TYR A 39 22.35 -15.16 2.72
N SER A 40 22.19 -13.83 2.83
CA SER A 40 22.77 -12.90 1.86
C SER A 40 24.31 -12.95 1.88
N ILE A 41 24.93 -13.12 3.04
CA ILE A 41 26.39 -13.31 3.15
C ILE A 41 26.82 -14.64 2.53
N GLU A 42 26.09 -15.73 2.80
CA GLU A 42 26.45 -17.07 2.31
C GLU A 42 26.34 -17.18 0.78
N LYS A 43 25.32 -16.53 0.21
CA LYS A 43 24.97 -16.64 -1.22
C LYS A 43 25.50 -15.52 -2.11
N LYS A 44 26.00 -14.42 -1.52
CA LYS A 44 26.57 -13.29 -2.26
C LYS A 44 27.59 -13.76 -3.30
N GLY A 45 27.47 -13.22 -4.51
CA GLY A 45 28.43 -13.44 -5.59
C GLY A 45 28.37 -14.83 -6.23
N ARG A 46 27.38 -15.66 -5.86
CA ARG A 46 27.15 -16.99 -6.46
C ARG A 46 26.00 -17.02 -7.46
N GLY A 47 25.46 -15.85 -7.84
CA GLY A 47 24.31 -15.74 -8.74
C GLY A 47 23.03 -16.40 -8.19
N SER A 48 22.94 -16.57 -6.87
CA SER A 48 21.76 -17.16 -6.23
C SER A 48 20.57 -16.21 -6.32
N VAL A 49 19.39 -16.79 -6.56
CA VAL A 49 18.15 -16.07 -6.72
C VAL A 49 17.21 -16.36 -5.55
N LEU A 50 16.52 -15.34 -5.07
CA LEU A 50 15.40 -15.42 -4.15
C LEU A 50 14.10 -15.20 -4.91
N ALA A 51 13.28 -16.24 -5.01
CA ALA A 51 11.94 -16.14 -5.55
C ALA A 51 10.99 -15.62 -4.48
N VAL A 52 10.30 -14.51 -4.76
CA VAL A 52 9.28 -13.93 -3.89
C VAL A 52 7.93 -14.52 -4.24
N MET A 53 7.33 -15.21 -3.29
CA MET A 53 6.01 -15.82 -3.44
C MET A 53 5.00 -15.05 -2.58
N VAL A 54 3.88 -14.64 -3.18
CA VAL A 54 2.75 -14.02 -2.46
C VAL A 54 1.49 -14.80 -2.83
N ASN A 55 0.78 -15.33 -1.83
CA ASN A 55 -0.43 -16.16 -2.03
C ASN A 55 -0.25 -17.29 -3.06
N GLY A 56 0.94 -17.91 -3.10
CA GLY A 56 1.28 -19.00 -4.03
C GLY A 56 1.66 -18.54 -5.44
N ARG A 57 1.63 -17.23 -5.73
CA ARG A 57 2.09 -16.66 -7.00
C ARG A 57 3.52 -16.13 -6.85
N GLN A 58 4.37 -16.45 -7.82
CA GLN A 58 5.69 -15.84 -7.93
C GLN A 58 5.54 -14.39 -8.43
N VAL A 59 6.03 -13.45 -7.63
CA VAL A 59 5.90 -12.01 -7.89
C VAL A 59 7.13 -11.49 -8.62
N THR A 60 8.31 -11.83 -8.11
CA THR A 60 9.58 -11.36 -8.65
C THR A 60 10.72 -12.25 -8.16
N ASP A 61 11.85 -12.17 -8.87
CA ASP A 61 13.08 -12.89 -8.57
C ASP A 61 14.20 -11.89 -8.28
N LEU A 62 14.87 -12.05 -7.14
CA LEU A 62 15.91 -11.15 -6.69
C LEU A 62 17.25 -11.86 -6.69
N VAL A 63 18.25 -11.28 -7.35
CA VAL A 63 19.63 -11.77 -7.29
C VAL A 63 20.27 -11.29 -5.99
N VAL A 64 20.95 -12.19 -5.29
CA VAL A 64 21.70 -11.85 -4.08
C VAL A 64 23.10 -11.35 -4.46
N ASP A 65 23.23 -10.04 -4.68
CA ASP A 65 24.50 -9.41 -5.06
C ASP A 65 25.28 -8.83 -3.86
N ALA A 66 24.58 -8.47 -2.78
CA ALA A 66 25.14 -7.79 -1.61
C ALA A 66 24.57 -8.32 -0.28
N PRO A 67 25.32 -8.18 0.83
CA PRO A 67 24.81 -8.58 2.13
C PRO A 67 23.81 -7.54 2.65
N VAL A 68 22.67 -8.01 3.14
CA VAL A 68 21.60 -7.17 3.70
C VAL A 68 21.76 -7.13 5.22
N ARG A 69 21.87 -5.94 5.81
CA ARG A 69 22.19 -5.76 7.25
C ARG A 69 21.22 -4.87 8.02
N ASP A 70 20.42 -4.13 7.30
CA ASP A 70 19.40 -3.20 7.79
C ASP A 70 18.07 -3.90 8.14
N GLY A 71 17.91 -5.17 7.74
CA GLY A 71 16.70 -5.95 7.99
C GLY A 71 15.53 -5.50 7.12
N ILE A 72 15.81 -4.82 6.00
CA ILE A 72 14.80 -4.39 5.04
C ILE A 72 14.87 -5.32 3.83
N PHE A 73 13.75 -5.91 3.48
CA PHE A 73 13.59 -6.68 2.25
C PHE A 73 12.72 -5.89 1.26
N ALA A 74 13.19 -5.72 0.03
CA ALA A 74 12.48 -4.94 -0.98
C ALA A 74 11.84 -5.86 -2.03
N ILE A 75 10.55 -5.67 -2.26
CA ILE A 75 9.84 -6.17 -3.43
C ILE A 75 9.74 -4.99 -4.40
N PRO A 76 10.62 -4.90 -5.43
CA PRO A 76 10.72 -3.71 -6.27
C PRO A 76 9.48 -3.45 -7.11
N SER A 77 8.85 -4.52 -7.62
CA SER A 77 7.67 -4.44 -8.51
C SER A 77 6.95 -5.79 -8.57
N GLY A 78 5.80 -5.80 -9.26
CA GLY A 78 5.07 -7.02 -9.59
C GLY A 78 3.89 -7.34 -8.66
N LEU A 79 3.67 -6.59 -7.58
CA LEU A 79 2.51 -6.77 -6.72
C LEU A 79 1.24 -6.28 -7.43
N THR A 80 0.18 -7.06 -7.34
CA THR A 80 -1.16 -6.66 -7.74
C THR A 80 -1.80 -5.75 -6.68
N MET A 81 -2.85 -5.04 -7.07
CA MET A 81 -3.64 -4.21 -6.16
C MET A 81 -4.19 -5.01 -4.96
N ALA A 82 -4.58 -6.27 -5.19
CA ALA A 82 -5.11 -7.14 -4.15
C ALA A 82 -4.02 -7.58 -3.16
N GLU A 83 -2.83 -7.91 -3.64
CA GLU A 83 -1.69 -8.30 -2.80
C GLU A 83 -1.16 -7.12 -1.99
N GLU A 84 -1.06 -5.93 -2.60
CA GLU A 84 -0.68 -4.71 -1.89
C GLU A 84 -1.71 -4.37 -0.79
N ALA A 85 -3.01 -4.43 -1.11
CA ALA A 85 -4.06 -4.22 -0.13
C ALA A 85 -3.99 -5.26 1.02
N HIS A 86 -3.63 -6.51 0.72
CA HIS A 86 -3.44 -7.53 1.73
C HIS A 86 -2.30 -7.15 2.70
N LEU A 87 -1.13 -6.78 2.18
CA LEU A 87 0.02 -6.37 2.98
C LEU A 87 -0.31 -5.19 3.91
N VAL A 88 -1.00 -4.18 3.39
CA VAL A 88 -1.38 -2.98 4.16
C VAL A 88 -2.44 -3.27 5.23
N ASN A 89 -3.29 -4.28 5.04
CA ASN A 89 -4.28 -4.68 6.04
C ASN A 89 -3.68 -5.63 7.08
N ALA A 90 -2.69 -6.45 6.71
CA ALA A 90 -2.03 -7.41 7.60
C ALA A 90 -0.98 -6.77 8.51
N PHE A 91 -0.29 -5.73 8.03
CA PHE A 91 0.86 -5.15 8.72
C PHE A 91 0.76 -3.64 8.94
N PRO A 92 1.37 -3.12 10.02
CA PRO A 92 1.46 -1.68 10.22
C PRO A 92 2.36 -1.03 9.15
N ILE A 93 2.03 0.21 8.78
CA ILE A 93 2.81 0.97 7.79
C ILE A 93 4.08 1.54 8.46
N MET A 94 5.23 1.33 7.84
CA MET A 94 6.50 1.89 8.32
C MET A 94 6.42 3.42 8.46
N GLY A 95 6.96 3.96 9.54
CA GLY A 95 6.91 5.39 9.82
C GLY A 95 5.57 5.88 10.35
N GLN A 96 4.52 5.06 10.32
CA GLN A 96 3.23 5.32 10.98
C GLN A 96 3.00 4.47 12.24
N GLU A 97 4.05 3.82 12.75
CA GLU A 97 3.99 2.99 13.97
C GLU A 97 3.54 3.77 15.22
N ASN A 98 3.65 5.10 15.21
CA ASN A 98 3.18 6.02 16.27
C ASN A 98 1.97 6.88 15.87
N ALA A 99 1.41 6.69 14.68
CA ALA A 99 0.18 7.38 14.30
C ALA A 99 -0.99 6.69 15.02
N PRO A 100 -1.88 7.43 15.72
CA PRO A 100 -3.08 6.84 16.28
C PRO A 100 -3.81 6.16 15.13
N ALA A 101 -4.04 4.85 15.26
CA ALA A 101 -4.63 4.00 14.23
C ALA A 101 -5.75 4.78 13.55
N GLN A 102 -5.54 5.17 12.29
CA GLN A 102 -6.63 5.65 11.48
C GLN A 102 -7.54 4.44 11.28
N LYS A 103 -8.47 4.27 12.23
CA LYS A 103 -9.71 3.55 12.01
C LYS A 103 -10.20 4.10 10.69
N LYS A 104 -10.04 3.34 9.60
CA LYS A 104 -10.79 3.55 8.37
C LYS A 104 -12.23 3.65 8.84
N LYS A 105 -12.71 4.89 8.95
CA LYS A 105 -14.09 5.17 9.26
C LYS A 105 -14.80 4.54 8.09
N LYS A 106 -15.41 3.38 8.31
CA LYS A 106 -16.46 2.87 7.43
C LYS A 106 -17.52 3.95 7.51
N GLU A 107 -17.40 4.98 6.70
CA GLU A 107 -18.52 5.88 6.46
C GLU A 107 -19.57 4.98 5.81
N PRO A 108 -20.69 4.71 6.49
CA PRO A 108 -21.80 4.06 5.81
C PRO A 108 -22.16 5.00 4.66
N PHE A 109 -22.12 4.45 3.44
CA PHE A 109 -22.64 5.12 2.25
C PHE A 109 -24.05 5.58 2.60
N SER A 110 -24.22 6.88 2.84
CA SER A 110 -25.50 7.45 3.22
C SER A 110 -26.22 7.76 1.90
N PRO A 111 -27.31 7.06 1.54
CA PRO A 111 -27.97 7.24 0.24
C PRO A 111 -28.70 8.59 0.07
N VAL A 112 -28.50 9.56 0.96
CA VAL A 112 -29.30 10.80 1.02
C VAL A 112 -28.81 11.88 0.05
N ASN A 113 -27.64 11.70 -0.60
CA ASN A 113 -27.13 12.67 -1.59
C ASN A 113 -27.51 12.33 -3.04
N ILE A 114 -28.40 11.36 -3.26
CA ILE A 114 -29.06 11.18 -4.56
C ILE A 114 -30.16 12.24 -4.66
N MET A 115 -29.75 13.40 -5.21
CA MET A 115 -30.54 14.23 -6.12
C MET A 115 -32.01 14.44 -5.71
N LEU A 116 -32.28 15.29 -4.72
CA LEU A 116 -33.58 15.97 -4.70
C LEU A 116 -33.53 17.12 -5.72
N PRO A 117 -34.49 17.22 -6.65
CA PRO A 117 -34.62 18.43 -7.46
C PRO A 117 -34.90 19.63 -6.54
N PRO A 118 -34.45 20.85 -6.92
CA PRO A 118 -34.76 22.05 -6.16
C PRO A 118 -36.27 22.18 -6.00
N LYS A 119 -36.73 22.47 -4.77
CA LYS A 119 -38.15 22.73 -4.52
C LYS A 119 -38.54 24.03 -5.21
N ALA A 120 -39.70 24.04 -5.86
CA ALA A 120 -40.23 25.17 -6.63
C ALA A 120 -40.60 26.42 -5.79
N SER A 121 -40.16 26.52 -4.54
CA SER A 121 -40.49 27.61 -3.63
C SER A 121 -39.57 28.84 -3.78
N ASP A 122 -38.48 28.75 -4.55
CA ASP A 122 -37.50 29.84 -4.71
C ASP A 122 -37.69 30.68 -5.99
N LEU A 123 -38.75 30.46 -6.79
CA LEU A 123 -38.99 31.20 -8.04
C LEU A 123 -39.89 32.45 -7.90
N GLN A 124 -40.24 32.87 -6.68
CA GLN A 124 -40.99 34.11 -6.44
C GLN A 124 -40.13 35.15 -5.73
N GLY A 125 -39.20 35.76 -6.46
CA GLY A 125 -38.36 36.83 -5.91
C GLY A 125 -37.70 37.77 -6.89
N ALA A 126 -37.88 37.60 -8.21
CA ALA A 126 -37.31 38.50 -9.21
C ALA A 126 -38.42 39.11 -10.08
N SER A 127 -39.10 40.11 -9.54
CA SER A 127 -39.91 41.03 -10.32
C SER A 127 -39.84 42.41 -9.68
N GLN A 128 -39.68 43.42 -10.54
CA GLN A 128 -39.54 44.87 -10.29
C GLN A 128 -38.10 45.35 -10.07
N ALA A 129 -37.56 46.34 -10.77
CA ALA A 129 -38.04 47.20 -11.86
C ALA A 129 -36.82 47.94 -12.45
N ASN A 130 -36.85 48.29 -13.73
CA ASN A 130 -36.34 49.59 -14.22
C ASN A 130 -36.95 49.89 -15.61
N PRO A 131 -37.60 51.04 -15.79
CA PRO A 131 -38.17 51.44 -17.08
C PRO A 131 -37.10 52.04 -18.02
N PRO A 132 -37.36 52.08 -19.35
CA PRO A 132 -36.42 52.60 -20.33
C PRO A 132 -36.43 54.13 -20.35
N VAL A 133 -35.25 54.74 -20.50
CA VAL A 133 -35.13 56.14 -20.91
C VAL A 133 -34.60 56.14 -22.35
N GLN A 134 -35.30 56.91 -23.17
CA GLN A 134 -35.09 57.14 -24.61
C GLN A 134 -33.75 57.78 -24.92
#